data_AF-L7JTX8-F1
#
_entry.id   AF-L7JTX8-F1
#
_cell.length_a   1.000
_cell.length_b   1.000
_cell.length_c   1.000
_cell.angle_alpha   90.00
_cell.angle_beta   90.00
_cell.angle_gamma   90.00
#
_symmetry.space_group_name_H-M   'P 1'
#
loop_
_entity.id
_entity.type
_entity.pdbx_description
1 polymer ?
#
loop_
_entity_poly.entity_id
_entity_poly.type
_entity_poly.pdbx_seq_one_letter_code
_entity_poly.pdbx_strand_id
1 'polypeptide(L)'
;MTESFINEAELLLFTRNTARLIKKLMDMHFKGKVSKEQLKEKLLLLKESLKKKFAALEQNDGLKPIDNLDYAIQEYLEQNDIYIYEQRIPYFEKLKQKEENIRKNDLEELQIFCEANKVLLKELKSDLMENLKVRIFIIHCCNKEYSEAIQFVRAKQISVDIMREWLFLLVRDYNLHMSKINEHLNNLVNEYKRILCHIKGLPSQTRLTNRIVAGIIALNSIDCLNKRRVDDCPTCLPWIQSLAAKLPYSRRTNTFLRCKGSNEEINESNRPLVYETRHIYSEKYLKTCGYVVYCAETKKYCDKKPEICFFL
;
A
#
# COMPACT_ATOMS: atom_id res chain seq x y z
N MET A 1 10.45 30.54 -8.82
CA MET A 1 9.31 30.05 -8.02
C MET A 1 9.61 28.63 -7.63
N THR A 2 9.86 28.38 -6.35
CA THR A 2 10.15 27.04 -5.83
C THR A 2 8.87 26.22 -5.86
N GLU A 3 8.74 25.33 -6.84
CA GLU A 3 7.67 24.34 -6.87
C GLU A 3 7.77 23.47 -5.61
N SER A 4 6.78 23.62 -4.73
CA SER A 4 6.66 22.80 -3.52
C SER A 4 5.96 21.49 -3.90
N PHE A 5 6.74 20.43 -4.02
CA PHE A 5 6.21 19.09 -4.29
C PHE A 5 5.80 18.40 -2.99
N ILE A 6 4.57 17.88 -2.95
CA ILE A 6 4.07 17.12 -1.80
C ILE A 6 4.20 15.65 -2.13
N ASN A 7 4.96 14.94 -1.31
CA ASN A 7 5.16 13.50 -1.47
C ASN A 7 3.80 12.81 -1.23
N GLU A 8 3.34 11.99 -2.17
CA GLU A 8 2.16 11.14 -2.02
C GLU A 8 2.22 10.31 -0.73
N ALA A 9 3.44 9.93 -0.30
CA ALA A 9 3.68 9.28 0.99
C ALA A 9 3.31 10.17 2.20
N GLU A 10 3.54 11.47 2.14
CA GLU A 10 3.19 12.41 3.21
C GLU A 10 1.68 12.60 3.29
N LEU A 11 1.01 12.66 2.14
CA LEU A 11 -0.46 12.73 2.07
C LEU A 11 -1.10 11.45 2.63
N LEU A 12 -0.54 10.29 2.29
CA LEU A 12 -1.00 8.96 2.72
C LEU A 12 -0.72 8.73 4.22
N LEU A 13 0.45 9.15 4.71
CA LEU A 13 0.79 9.17 6.13
C LEU A 13 -0.18 10.06 6.92
N PHE A 14 -0.50 11.23 6.39
CA PHE A 14 -1.42 12.17 7.01
C PHE A 14 -2.84 11.59 7.10
N THR A 15 -3.38 11.02 6.01
CA THR A 15 -4.70 10.38 6.00
C THR A 15 -4.75 9.19 6.94
N ARG A 16 -3.71 8.36 6.96
CA ARG A 16 -3.65 7.18 7.83
C ARG A 16 -3.57 7.56 9.31
N ASN A 17 -2.78 8.57 9.66
CA ASN A 17 -2.64 9.03 11.04
C ASN A 17 -3.92 9.71 11.55
N THR A 18 -4.58 10.51 10.71
CA THR A 18 -5.86 11.13 11.05
C THR A 18 -6.96 10.08 11.23
N ALA A 19 -7.05 9.07 10.36
CA ALA A 19 -7.97 7.96 10.52
C ALA A 19 -7.75 7.18 11.84
N ARG A 20 -6.48 6.91 12.20
CA ARG A 20 -6.12 6.27 13.48
C ARG A 20 -6.54 7.11 14.69
N LEU A 21 -6.30 8.42 14.65
CA LEU A 21 -6.70 9.37 15.70
C LEU A 21 -8.21 9.40 15.89
N ILE A 22 -8.98 9.49 14.80
CA ILE A 22 -10.46 9.44 14.84
C ILE A 22 -10.92 8.14 15.47
N LYS A 23 -10.38 7.00 15.03
CA LYS A 23 -10.73 5.68 15.59
C LYS A 23 -10.46 5.62 17.09
N LYS A 24 -9.29 6.08 17.54
CA LYS A 24 -8.90 6.09 18.96
C LYS A 24 -9.80 7.01 19.81
N LEU A 25 -10.18 8.17 19.28
CA LEU A 25 -11.12 9.10 19.94
C LEU A 25 -12.52 8.48 20.09
N MET A 26 -13.00 7.81 19.04
CA MET A 26 -14.28 7.08 19.07
C MET A 26 -14.23 5.95 20.10
N ASP A 27 -13.17 5.14 20.11
CA ASP A 27 -12.99 4.05 21.08
C ASP A 27 -12.94 4.56 22.53
N MET A 28 -12.32 5.72 22.77
CA MET A 28 -12.28 6.35 24.10
C MET A 28 -13.65 6.85 24.56
N HIS A 29 -14.47 7.37 23.64
CA HIS A 29 -15.84 7.77 23.94
C HIS A 29 -16.73 6.56 24.25
N PHE A 30 -16.66 5.50 23.43
CA PHE A 30 -17.42 4.27 23.67
C PHE A 30 -17.05 3.57 24.98
N LYS A 31 -15.81 3.73 25.45
CA LYS A 31 -15.34 3.23 26.75
C LYS A 31 -15.66 4.17 27.93
N GLY A 32 -16.42 5.24 27.71
CA GLY A 32 -16.82 6.21 28.75
C GLY A 32 -15.67 7.08 29.29
N LYS A 33 -14.48 7.04 28.67
CA LYS A 33 -13.31 7.80 29.11
C LYS A 33 -13.33 9.27 28.68
N VAL A 34 -14.23 9.63 27.76
CA VAL A 34 -14.37 10.97 27.20
C VAL A 34 -15.86 11.29 27.06
N SER A 35 -16.29 12.44 27.60
CA SER A 35 -17.68 12.88 27.49
C SER A 35 -18.05 13.25 26.05
N LYS A 36 -19.34 13.35 25.77
CA LYS A 36 -19.83 13.73 24.44
C LYS A 36 -19.40 15.16 24.06
N GLU A 37 -19.32 16.08 25.02
CA GLU A 37 -18.81 17.44 24.78
C GLU A 37 -17.31 17.42 24.45
N GLN A 38 -16.50 16.69 25.23
CA GLN A 38 -15.06 16.58 25.01
C GLN A 38 -14.71 15.89 23.68
N LEU A 39 -15.52 14.93 23.23
CA LEU A 39 -15.36 14.32 21.91
C LEU A 39 -15.61 15.36 20.80
N LYS A 40 -16.70 16.13 20.91
CA LYS A 40 -17.03 17.18 19.94
C LYS A 40 -15.93 18.23 19.83
N GLU A 41 -15.40 18.68 20.97
CA GLU A 41 -14.31 19.66 21.02
C GLU A 41 -13.04 19.12 20.33
N LYS A 42 -12.64 17.88 20.64
CA LYS A 42 -11.47 17.25 20.02
C LYS A 42 -11.64 17.00 18.51
N LEU A 43 -12.84 16.65 18.06
CA LEU A 43 -13.15 16.53 16.63
C LEU A 43 -13.15 17.89 15.94
N LEU A 44 -13.55 18.96 16.62
CA LEU A 44 -13.50 20.32 16.09
C LEU A 44 -12.04 20.77 15.89
N LEU A 45 -11.19 20.56 16.90
CA LEU A 45 -9.75 20.84 16.81
C LEU A 45 -9.07 20.03 15.70
N LEU A 46 -9.45 18.76 15.55
CA LEU A 46 -8.96 17.91 14.45
C LEU A 46 -9.40 18.49 13.10
N LYS A 47 -10.67 18.89 12.97
CA LYS A 47 -11.22 19.51 11.75
C LYS A 47 -10.49 20.81 11.39
N GLU A 48 -10.16 21.64 12.38
CA GLU A 48 -9.39 22.87 12.14
C GLU A 48 -7.95 22.59 11.74
N SER A 49 -7.30 21.61 12.38
CA SER A 49 -5.95 21.16 11.99
C SER A 49 -5.93 20.59 10.56
N LEU A 50 -6.96 19.81 10.20
CA LEU A 50 -7.17 19.31 8.84
C LEU A 50 -7.33 20.47 7.85
N LYS A 51 -8.21 21.43 8.15
CA LYS A 51 -8.44 22.61 7.30
C LYS A 51 -7.18 23.45 7.10
N LYS A 52 -6.38 23.69 8.15
CA LYS A 52 -5.12 24.43 8.03
C LYS A 52 -4.13 23.70 7.11
N LYS A 53 -4.07 22.38 7.20
CA LYS A 53 -3.25 21.57 6.30
C LYS A 53 -3.79 21.59 4.88
N PHE A 54 -5.09 21.35 4.66
CA PHE A 54 -5.70 21.45 3.33
C PHE A 54 -5.51 22.84 2.71
N ALA A 55 -5.64 23.92 3.46
CA ALA A 55 -5.36 25.28 2.98
C ALA A 55 -3.89 25.48 2.58
N ALA A 56 -2.95 24.86 3.30
CA ALA A 56 -1.53 24.84 2.91
C ALA A 56 -1.26 23.98 1.66
N LEU A 57 -2.10 22.97 1.41
CA LEU A 57 -2.10 22.22 0.14
C LEU A 57 -2.69 23.09 -0.99
N GLU A 58 -3.84 23.74 -0.77
CA GLU A 58 -4.57 24.54 -1.75
C GLU A 58 -3.83 25.82 -2.18
N GLN A 59 -3.04 26.47 -1.30
CA GLN A 59 -2.23 27.64 -1.68
C GLN A 59 -1.10 27.33 -2.68
N ASN A 60 -0.79 26.06 -2.92
CA ASN A 60 0.09 25.61 -3.99
C ASN A 60 -0.76 25.21 -5.20
N ASP A 61 -1.30 26.18 -5.95
CA ASP A 61 -2.10 25.99 -7.17
C ASP A 61 -1.38 25.24 -8.32
N GLY A 62 -0.15 24.79 -8.10
CA GLY A 62 0.64 23.91 -8.98
C GLY A 62 0.70 22.44 -8.55
N LEU A 63 -0.16 21.97 -7.64
CA LEU A 63 -0.19 20.57 -7.21
C LEU A 63 -0.65 19.64 -8.35
N LYS A 64 0.27 19.27 -9.23
CA LYS A 64 0.15 18.05 -10.01
C LYS A 64 0.43 16.87 -9.05
N PRO A 65 -0.48 15.90 -8.87
CA PRO A 65 -0.07 14.62 -8.31
C PRO A 65 1.03 14.10 -9.22
N ILE A 66 2.26 14.10 -8.72
CA ILE A 66 3.34 13.57 -9.52
C ILE A 66 3.12 12.08 -9.53
N ASP A 67 2.56 11.58 -10.62
CA ASP A 67 2.67 10.16 -10.93
C ASP A 67 4.12 9.87 -11.30
N ASN A 68 4.99 9.90 -10.28
CA ASN A 68 6.40 9.64 -10.42
C ASN A 68 6.56 8.12 -10.57
N LEU A 69 6.22 7.60 -11.74
CA LEU A 69 6.58 6.24 -12.13
C LEU A 69 8.08 6.01 -11.85
N ASP A 70 8.92 7.01 -12.12
CA ASP A 70 10.36 6.99 -11.79
C ASP A 70 10.62 6.80 -10.29
N TYR A 71 9.88 7.50 -9.41
CA TYR A 71 9.99 7.30 -7.96
C TYR A 71 9.47 5.93 -7.53
N ALA A 72 8.40 5.43 -8.12
CA ALA A 72 7.87 4.11 -7.82
C ALA A 72 8.82 2.99 -8.29
N ILE A 73 9.48 3.19 -9.43
CA ILE A 73 10.55 2.33 -9.94
C ILE A 73 11.75 2.39 -9.00
N GLN A 74 12.24 3.59 -8.65
CA GLN A 74 13.35 3.75 -7.72
C GLN A 74 13.04 3.14 -6.34
N GLU A 75 11.84 3.36 -5.79
CA GLU A 75 11.36 2.73 -4.55
C GLU A 75 11.42 1.20 -4.66
N TYR A 76 10.96 0.63 -5.78
CA TYR A 76 11.03 -0.81 -6.01
C TYR A 76 12.47 -1.32 -6.09
N LEU A 77 13.33 -0.63 -6.83
CA LEU A 77 14.72 -1.00 -6.99
C LEU A 77 15.45 -0.97 -5.64
N GLU A 78 15.30 0.10 -4.86
CA GLU A 78 15.91 0.26 -3.53
C GLU A 78 15.38 -0.75 -2.50
N GLN A 79 14.09 -1.08 -2.53
CA GLN A 79 13.54 -2.10 -1.63
C GLN A 79 14.03 -3.52 -1.96
N ASN A 80 14.38 -3.78 -3.22
CA ASN A 80 14.90 -5.07 -3.70
C ASN A 80 16.43 -5.07 -3.85
N ASP A 81 17.14 -4.06 -3.34
CA ASP A 81 18.60 -3.94 -3.39
C ASP A 81 19.19 -3.97 -4.82
N ILE A 82 18.47 -3.39 -5.79
CA ILE A 82 18.88 -3.28 -7.20
C ILE A 82 19.37 -1.85 -7.46
N TYR A 83 20.65 -1.70 -7.83
CA TYR A 83 21.29 -0.38 -7.98
C TYR A 83 21.72 -0.11 -9.42
N ILE A 84 20.76 0.16 -10.31
CA ILE A 84 21.01 0.39 -11.74
C ILE A 84 21.08 1.89 -12.10
N TYR A 85 20.47 2.77 -11.30
CA TYR A 85 20.37 4.21 -11.58
C TYR A 85 21.21 5.06 -10.62
N GLU A 86 21.75 6.17 -11.12
CA GLU A 86 22.52 7.14 -10.33
C GLU A 86 21.64 7.99 -9.41
N GLN A 87 20.36 8.19 -9.77
CA GLN A 87 19.42 8.95 -8.96
C GLN A 87 18.92 8.12 -7.80
N ARG A 88 19.42 8.43 -6.61
CA ARG A 88 19.01 7.80 -5.36
C ARG A 88 18.02 8.68 -4.62
N ILE A 89 17.02 8.03 -4.02
CA ILE A 89 16.07 8.73 -3.16
C ILE A 89 16.79 9.04 -1.83
N PRO A 90 16.89 10.32 -1.40
CA PRO A 90 17.68 10.71 -0.22
C PRO A 90 17.30 9.99 1.08
N TYR A 91 16.04 9.55 1.18
CA TYR A 91 15.57 8.74 2.31
C TYR A 91 16.24 7.36 2.35
N PHE A 92 16.35 6.68 1.21
CA PHE A 92 16.97 5.35 1.12
C PHE A 92 18.48 5.42 1.30
N GLU A 93 19.12 6.54 0.93
CA GLU A 93 20.54 6.76 1.27
C GLU A 93 20.77 6.84 2.77
N LYS A 94 19.95 7.61 3.49
CA LYS A 94 20.02 7.68 4.97
C LYS A 94 19.71 6.33 5.62
N LEU A 95 18.77 5.58 5.05
CA LEU A 95 18.47 4.22 5.50
C LEU A 95 19.69 3.32 5.33
N LYS A 96 20.32 3.34 4.15
CA LYS A 96 21.51 2.55 3.85
C LYS A 96 22.68 2.88 4.77
N GLN A 97 22.91 4.15 5.08
CA GLN A 97 23.91 4.56 6.07
C GLN A 97 23.63 3.94 7.44
N LYS A 98 22.37 3.94 7.89
CA LYS A 98 21.99 3.30 9.16
C LYS A 98 22.14 1.78 9.11
N GLU A 99 21.82 1.14 7.99
CA GLU A 99 22.06 -0.30 7.79
C GLU A 99 23.55 -0.64 7.83
N GLU A 100 24.40 0.18 7.20
CA GLU A 100 25.86 0.03 7.25
C GLU A 100 26.41 0.21 8.66
N ASN A 101 25.89 1.17 9.44
CA ASN A 101 26.26 1.34 10.84
C ASN A 101 25.93 0.09 11.66
N ILE A 102 24.73 -0.48 11.49
CA ILE A 102 24.34 -1.73 12.16
C ILE A 102 25.27 -2.88 11.73
N ARG A 103 25.62 -2.97 10.44
CA ARG A 103 26.55 -3.99 9.92
C ARG A 103 27.96 -3.84 10.49
N LYS A 104 28.39 -2.62 10.80
CA LYS A 104 29.65 -2.31 11.49
C LYS A 104 29.57 -2.49 13.01
N ASN A 105 28.44 -2.98 13.54
CA ASN A 105 28.17 -3.12 14.98
C ASN A 105 28.07 -1.79 15.74
N ASP A 106 27.83 -0.68 15.05
CA ASP A 106 27.41 0.56 15.68
C ASP A 106 25.90 0.49 15.96
N LEU A 107 25.56 0.21 17.23
CA LEU A 107 24.19 -0.11 17.67
C LEU A 107 23.56 0.99 18.52
N GLU A 108 24.25 2.10 18.78
CA GLU A 108 23.76 3.16 19.67
C GLU A 108 22.46 3.78 19.15
N GLU A 109 22.45 4.17 17.87
CA GLU A 109 21.24 4.71 17.22
C GLU A 109 20.08 3.71 17.21
N LEU A 110 20.37 2.42 17.04
CA LEU A 110 19.36 1.36 17.01
C LEU A 110 18.77 1.14 18.41
N GLN A 111 19.57 1.24 19.47
CA GLN A 111 19.09 1.20 20.85
C GLN A 111 18.16 2.38 21.15
N ILE A 112 18.60 3.61 20.85
CA ILE A 112 17.77 4.82 21.04
C ILE A 112 16.45 4.69 20.27
N PHE A 113 16.51 4.19 19.04
CA PHE A 113 15.33 3.94 18.23
C PHE A 113 14.38 2.91 18.86
N CYS A 114 14.89 1.77 19.31
CA CYS A 114 14.08 0.74 19.96
C CYS A 114 13.44 1.27 21.24
N GLU A 115 14.16 2.09 21.99
CA GLU A 115 13.64 2.67 23.23
C GLU A 115 12.54 3.70 23.00
N ALA A 116 12.71 4.57 22.00
CA ALA A 116 11.71 5.54 21.60
C ALA A 116 10.42 4.88 21.06
N ASN A 117 10.53 3.70 20.44
CA ASN A 117 9.43 3.04 19.75
C ASN A 117 8.88 1.77 20.46
N LYS A 118 9.18 1.56 21.76
CA LYS A 118 8.77 0.35 22.52
C LYS A 118 7.30 -0.06 22.36
N VAL A 119 6.38 0.91 22.38
CA VAL A 119 4.94 0.64 22.25
C VAL A 119 4.59 0.13 20.85
N LEU A 120 5.17 0.75 19.82
CA LEU A 120 4.98 0.34 18.42
C LEU A 120 5.52 -1.07 18.17
N LEU A 121 6.70 -1.39 18.72
CA LEU A 121 7.30 -2.72 18.58
C LEU A 121 6.39 -3.82 19.15
N LYS A 122 5.76 -3.56 20.30
CA LYS A 122 4.78 -4.46 20.91
C LYS A 122 3.51 -4.61 20.06
N GLU A 123 3.00 -3.52 19.50
CA GLU A 123 1.83 -3.56 18.60
C GLU A 123 2.13 -4.37 17.33
N LEU A 124 3.35 -4.26 16.80
CA LEU A 124 3.80 -4.99 15.61
C LEU A 124 4.24 -6.43 15.90
N LYS A 125 4.25 -6.87 17.16
CA LYS A 125 4.80 -8.17 17.60
C LYS A 125 6.20 -8.41 17.01
N SER A 126 7.05 -7.40 17.07
CA SER A 126 8.42 -7.46 16.58
C SER A 126 9.36 -7.87 17.70
N ASP A 127 10.33 -8.72 17.35
CA ASP A 127 11.38 -9.22 18.23
C ASP A 127 12.67 -8.38 18.11
N LEU A 128 12.59 -7.19 17.48
CA LEU A 128 13.76 -6.35 17.18
C LEU A 128 14.56 -6.00 18.44
N MET A 129 13.86 -5.71 19.54
CA MET A 129 14.50 -5.33 20.80
C MET A 129 15.21 -6.53 21.43
N GLU A 130 14.64 -7.72 21.32
CA GLU A 130 15.20 -8.99 21.79
C GLU A 130 16.40 -9.38 20.92
N ASN A 131 16.28 -9.30 19.60
CA ASN A 131 17.34 -9.57 18.63
C ASN A 131 18.53 -8.60 18.79
N LEU A 132 18.26 -7.34 19.13
CA LEU A 132 19.29 -6.35 19.44
C LEU A 132 20.08 -6.73 20.70
N LYS A 133 19.39 -7.16 21.75
CA LYS A 133 20.04 -7.62 22.99
C LYS A 133 20.93 -8.84 22.74
N VAL A 134 20.44 -9.79 21.93
CA VAL A 134 21.24 -10.94 21.48
C VAL A 134 22.47 -10.47 20.70
N ARG A 135 22.33 -9.47 19.82
CA ARG A 135 23.47 -8.95 19.04
C ARG A 135 24.55 -8.33 19.93
N ILE A 136 24.16 -7.54 20.94
CA ILE A 136 25.10 -6.95 21.91
C ILE A 136 25.86 -8.05 22.66
N PHE A 137 25.17 -9.11 23.08
CA PHE A 137 25.81 -10.27 23.70
C PHE A 137 26.81 -10.96 22.76
N ILE A 138 26.44 -11.18 21.50
CA ILE A 138 27.34 -11.78 20.49
C ILE A 138 28.61 -10.92 20.34
N ILE A 139 28.47 -9.59 20.30
CA ILE A 139 29.62 -8.67 20.17
C ILE A 139 30.59 -8.83 21.34
N HIS A 140 30.11 -8.82 22.58
CA HIS A 140 30.98 -9.05 23.75
C HIS A 140 31.66 -10.42 23.71
N CYS A 141 30.96 -11.47 23.28
CA CYS A 141 31.57 -12.80 23.12
C CYS A 141 32.65 -12.82 22.03
N CYS A 142 32.42 -12.16 20.89
CA CYS A 142 33.42 -12.05 19.81
C CYS A 142 34.66 -11.25 20.26
N ASN A 143 34.49 -10.25 21.13
CA ASN A 143 35.58 -9.49 21.72
C ASN A 143 36.31 -10.23 22.87
N LYS A 144 35.86 -11.43 23.24
CA LYS A 144 36.33 -12.23 24.38
C LYS A 144 36.09 -11.57 25.75
N GLU A 145 35.16 -10.63 25.81
CA GLU A 145 34.68 -9.92 27.00
C GLU A 145 33.54 -10.70 27.67
N TYR A 146 33.83 -11.92 28.13
CA TYR A 146 32.79 -12.83 28.63
C TYR A 146 32.15 -12.36 29.93
N SER A 147 32.92 -11.69 30.80
CA SER A 147 32.43 -11.16 32.07
C SER A 147 31.37 -10.08 31.84
N GLU A 148 31.64 -9.18 30.91
CA GLU A 148 30.78 -8.09 30.46
C GLU A 148 29.51 -8.65 29.79
N ALA A 149 29.66 -9.67 28.94
CA ALA A 149 28.52 -10.35 28.31
C ALA A 149 27.53 -10.91 29.34
N ILE A 150 28.06 -11.59 30.37
CA ILE A 150 27.24 -12.18 31.46
C ILE A 150 26.61 -11.08 32.31
N GLN A 151 27.38 -10.03 32.64
CA GLN A 151 26.87 -8.89 33.41
C GLN A 151 25.74 -8.17 32.65
N PHE A 152 25.88 -7.98 31.35
CA PHE A 152 24.84 -7.39 30.49
C PHE A 152 23.54 -8.19 30.51
N VAL A 153 23.63 -9.52 30.32
CA VAL A 153 22.46 -10.41 30.35
C VAL A 153 21.73 -10.34 31.68
N ARG A 154 22.49 -10.34 32.79
CA ARG A 154 21.94 -10.21 34.15
C ARG A 154 21.31 -8.84 34.39
N ALA A 155 21.98 -7.77 34.01
CA ALA A 155 21.51 -6.40 34.21
C ALA A 155 20.23 -6.09 33.43
N LYS A 156 20.12 -6.58 32.19
CA LYS A 156 18.94 -6.37 31.33
C LYS A 156 17.84 -7.43 31.52
N GLN A 157 18.02 -8.37 32.46
CA GLN A 157 17.08 -9.46 32.76
C GLN A 157 16.57 -10.17 31.50
N ILE A 158 17.50 -10.53 30.60
CA ILE A 158 17.15 -11.19 29.33
C ILE A 158 16.69 -12.62 29.63
N SER A 159 15.58 -13.05 29.02
CA SER A 159 15.10 -14.42 29.15
C SER A 159 16.14 -15.43 28.68
N VAL A 160 16.34 -16.48 29.47
CA VAL A 160 17.26 -17.58 29.15
C VAL A 160 16.86 -18.29 27.86
N ASP A 161 15.57 -18.36 27.55
CA ASP A 161 15.09 -19.05 26.35
C ASP A 161 15.57 -18.38 25.05
N ILE A 162 15.60 -17.04 25.02
CA ILE A 162 16.10 -16.26 23.88
C ILE A 162 17.62 -16.45 23.73
N MET A 163 18.33 -16.56 24.86
CA MET A 163 19.79 -16.63 24.89
C MET A 163 20.32 -18.05 24.68
N ARG A 164 19.51 -19.08 24.95
CA ARG A 164 19.91 -20.50 24.96
C ARG A 164 20.67 -20.89 23.69
N GLU A 165 20.20 -20.41 22.55
CA GLU A 165 20.79 -20.70 21.25
C GLU A 165 22.14 -20.05 20.98
N TRP A 166 22.59 -19.14 21.84
CA TRP A 166 23.80 -18.32 21.69
C TRP A 166 24.81 -18.52 22.82
N LEU A 167 24.42 -19.18 23.93
CA LEU A 167 25.30 -19.46 25.07
C LEU A 167 26.56 -20.24 24.69
N PHE A 168 26.54 -21.00 23.59
CA PHE A 168 27.71 -21.74 23.10
C PHE A 168 28.90 -20.82 22.77
N LEU A 169 28.66 -19.53 22.47
CA LEU A 169 29.70 -18.54 22.18
C LEU A 169 30.56 -18.19 23.41
N LEU A 170 30.14 -18.54 24.62
CA LEU A 170 30.95 -18.39 25.83
C LEU A 170 32.06 -19.45 25.94
N VAL A 171 31.93 -20.56 25.21
CA VAL A 171 32.81 -21.73 25.35
C VAL A 171 33.54 -22.05 24.04
N ARG A 172 32.89 -21.83 22.89
CA ARG A 172 33.41 -22.20 21.57
C ARG A 172 33.93 -20.98 20.81
N ASP A 173 34.90 -21.22 19.93
CA ASP A 173 35.36 -20.20 18.99
C ASP A 173 34.22 -19.81 18.03
N TYR A 174 33.98 -18.50 17.94
CA TYR A 174 32.94 -17.93 17.09
C TYR A 174 33.23 -18.14 15.59
N ASN A 175 34.51 -18.36 15.21
CA ASN A 175 34.92 -18.56 13.82
C ASN A 175 34.17 -19.72 13.15
N LEU A 176 33.86 -20.79 13.90
CA LEU A 176 33.13 -21.96 13.40
C LEU A 176 31.64 -21.70 13.17
N HIS A 177 31.11 -20.56 13.64
CA HIS A 177 29.69 -20.21 13.62
C HIS A 177 29.42 -18.85 12.97
N MET A 178 30.38 -18.33 12.20
CA MET A 178 30.27 -17.04 11.50
C MET A 178 29.05 -16.96 10.58
N SER A 179 28.65 -18.05 9.93
CA SER A 179 27.45 -18.10 9.10
C SER A 179 26.19 -17.76 9.91
N LYS A 180 25.99 -18.41 11.05
CA LYS A 180 24.85 -18.17 11.96
C LYS A 180 24.88 -16.74 12.52
N ILE A 181 26.05 -16.23 12.88
CA ILE A 181 26.22 -14.86 13.39
C ILE A 181 25.85 -13.82 12.33
N ASN A 182 26.26 -14.05 11.08
CA ASN A 182 25.95 -13.17 9.96
C ASN A 182 24.48 -13.25 9.56
N GLU A 183 23.87 -14.44 9.61
CA GLU A 183 22.44 -14.62 9.40
C GLU A 183 21.61 -13.82 10.43
N HIS A 184 21.98 -13.89 11.71
CA HIS A 184 21.33 -13.09 12.76
C HIS A 184 21.47 -11.59 12.52
N LEU A 185 22.65 -11.12 12.08
CA LEU A 185 22.86 -9.73 11.71
C LEU A 185 21.95 -9.31 10.55
N ASN A 186 21.87 -10.13 9.50
CA ASN A 186 21.01 -9.85 8.35
C ASN A 186 19.53 -9.80 8.76
N ASN A 187 19.09 -10.71 9.62
CA ASN A 187 17.73 -10.72 10.15
C ASN A 187 17.44 -9.46 10.98
N LEU A 188 18.37 -9.02 11.82
CA LEU A 188 18.25 -7.78 12.59
C LEU A 188 18.11 -6.54 11.67
N VAL A 189 18.95 -6.45 10.64
CA VAL A 189 18.92 -5.34 9.67
C VAL A 189 17.60 -5.35 8.89
N ASN A 190 17.16 -6.52 8.42
CA ASN A 190 15.89 -6.66 7.68
C ASN A 190 14.68 -6.31 8.55
N GLU A 191 14.68 -6.72 9.81
CA GLU A 191 13.61 -6.38 10.75
C GLU A 191 13.56 -4.87 11.04
N TYR A 192 14.73 -4.25 11.23
CA TYR A 192 14.84 -2.79 11.37
C TYR A 192 14.31 -2.05 10.13
N LYS A 193 14.74 -2.46 8.93
CA LYS A 193 14.27 -1.94 7.63
C LYS A 193 12.74 -2.01 7.54
N ARG A 194 12.16 -3.18 7.84
CA ARG A 194 10.71 -3.42 7.83
C ARG A 194 9.97 -2.45 8.75
N ILE A 195 10.46 -2.23 9.97
CA ILE A 195 9.80 -1.34 10.94
C ILE A 195 9.93 0.12 10.51
N LEU A 196 11.10 0.54 10.04
CA LEU A 196 11.28 1.90 9.53
C LEU A 196 10.37 2.19 8.35
N CYS A 197 10.27 1.27 7.40
CA CYS A 197 9.31 1.37 6.30
C CYS A 197 7.88 1.51 6.83
N HIS A 198 7.48 0.70 7.83
CA HIS A 198 6.16 0.79 8.44
C HIS A 198 5.89 2.15 9.10
N ILE A 199 6.84 2.70 9.84
CA ILE A 199 6.73 4.02 10.50
C ILE A 199 6.59 5.12 9.46
N LYS A 200 7.34 5.02 8.36
CA LYS A 200 7.28 5.96 7.23
C LYS A 200 6.11 5.70 6.28
N GLY A 201 5.24 4.75 6.61
CA GLY A 201 4.04 4.47 5.81
C GLY A 201 4.35 3.89 4.43
N LEU A 202 5.58 3.39 4.23
CA LEU A 202 5.94 2.65 3.04
C LEU A 202 5.23 1.29 3.09
N PRO A 203 4.49 0.92 2.04
CA PRO A 203 3.83 -0.38 1.98
C PRO A 203 4.87 -1.50 1.89
N SER A 204 4.53 -2.70 2.38
CA SER A 204 5.39 -3.88 2.28
C SER A 204 5.55 -4.37 0.84
N GLN A 205 4.59 -4.06 -0.02
CA GLN A 205 4.68 -4.19 -1.47
C GLN A 205 4.80 -2.79 -2.05
N THR A 206 5.79 -2.57 -2.91
CA THR A 206 6.08 -1.24 -3.43
C THR A 206 4.89 -0.70 -4.21
N ARG A 207 4.81 0.62 -4.35
CA ARG A 207 3.78 1.25 -5.19
C ARG A 207 3.77 0.73 -6.62
N LEU A 208 4.94 0.46 -7.21
CA LEU A 208 5.06 -0.13 -8.54
C LEU A 208 4.38 -1.51 -8.59
N THR A 209 4.66 -2.38 -7.63
CA THR A 209 4.04 -3.72 -7.57
C THR A 209 2.52 -3.61 -7.45
N ASN A 210 2.01 -2.73 -6.58
CA ASN A 210 0.58 -2.53 -6.41
C ASN A 210 -0.09 -2.02 -7.69
N ARG A 211 0.55 -1.11 -8.42
CA ARG A 211 0.06 -0.58 -9.70
C ARG A 211 0.01 -1.65 -10.79
N ILE A 212 1.06 -2.46 -10.91
CA ILE A 212 1.10 -3.58 -11.85
C ILE A 212 -0.02 -4.59 -11.53
N VAL A 213 -0.16 -4.98 -10.26
CA VAL A 213 -1.23 -5.90 -9.83
C VAL A 213 -2.62 -5.33 -10.11
N ALA A 214 -2.84 -4.04 -9.80
CA ALA A 214 -4.10 -3.37 -10.08
C ALA A 214 -4.41 -3.32 -11.59
N GLY A 215 -3.41 -3.03 -12.42
CA GLY A 215 -3.53 -3.05 -13.88
C GLY A 215 -3.88 -4.45 -14.41
N ILE A 216 -3.23 -5.49 -13.89
CA ILE A 216 -3.56 -6.88 -14.23
C ILE A 216 -5.01 -7.19 -13.83
N ILE A 217 -5.43 -6.85 -12.60
CA ILE A 217 -6.81 -7.09 -12.15
C ILE A 217 -7.82 -6.37 -13.05
N ALA A 218 -7.57 -5.12 -13.44
CA ALA A 218 -8.46 -4.35 -14.31
C ALA A 218 -8.69 -5.04 -15.68
N LEU A 219 -7.66 -5.69 -16.20
CA LEU A 219 -7.67 -6.38 -17.50
C LEU A 219 -7.99 -7.89 -17.39
N ASN A 220 -7.98 -8.46 -16.18
CA ASN A 220 -8.15 -9.89 -15.95
C ASN A 220 -9.65 -10.24 -15.98
N SER A 221 -10.16 -10.60 -17.16
CA SER A 221 -11.56 -10.96 -17.33
C SER A 221 -11.79 -12.47 -17.23
N ILE A 222 -13.04 -12.88 -17.01
CA ILE A 222 -13.43 -14.30 -17.07
C ILE A 222 -13.16 -14.88 -18.47
N ASP A 223 -13.19 -14.07 -19.52
CA ASP A 223 -12.91 -14.52 -20.89
C ASP A 223 -11.46 -15.01 -21.06
N CYS A 224 -10.53 -14.51 -20.23
CA CYS A 224 -9.14 -14.97 -20.19
C CYS A 224 -8.99 -16.44 -19.72
N LEU A 225 -10.00 -17.02 -19.04
CA LEU A 225 -10.02 -18.44 -18.64
C LEU A 225 -10.31 -19.38 -19.82
N ASN A 226 -11.12 -18.95 -20.78
CA ASN A 226 -11.70 -19.80 -21.81
C ASN A 226 -10.73 -20.17 -22.94
N LYS A 227 -9.42 -19.94 -22.75
CA LYS A 227 -8.32 -20.27 -23.68
C LYS A 227 -8.46 -19.71 -25.11
N ARG A 228 -9.47 -18.87 -25.39
CA ARG A 228 -9.48 -17.99 -26.56
C ARG A 228 -8.47 -16.88 -26.28
N ARG A 229 -7.19 -17.23 -26.44
CA ARG A 229 -6.09 -16.27 -26.40
C ARG A 229 -6.41 -15.21 -27.44
N VAL A 230 -6.61 -13.99 -26.96
CA VAL A 230 -6.53 -12.81 -27.82
C VAL A 230 -5.06 -12.44 -27.78
N ASP A 231 -4.38 -12.50 -28.92
CA ASP A 231 -2.92 -12.25 -29.02
C ASP A 231 -2.54 -10.86 -28.47
N ASP A 232 -3.48 -9.92 -28.49
CA ASP A 232 -3.31 -8.55 -27.99
C ASP A 232 -3.67 -8.36 -26.50
N CYS A 233 -4.09 -9.40 -25.79
CA CYS A 233 -4.52 -9.28 -24.39
C CYS A 233 -3.32 -9.41 -23.42
N PRO A 234 -2.96 -8.36 -22.66
CA PRO A 234 -1.79 -8.38 -21.77
C PRO A 234 -1.88 -9.46 -20.67
N THR A 235 -3.09 -9.78 -20.19
CA THR A 235 -3.29 -10.80 -19.15
C THR A 235 -3.25 -12.24 -19.68
N CYS A 236 -3.37 -12.43 -21.01
CA CYS A 236 -3.23 -13.72 -21.67
C CYS A 236 -1.78 -14.07 -22.03
N LEU A 237 -0.83 -13.13 -21.87
CA LEU A 237 0.59 -13.37 -22.13
C LEU A 237 1.14 -14.46 -21.19
N PRO A 238 1.95 -15.43 -21.67
CA PRO A 238 2.38 -16.59 -20.87
C PRO A 238 3.06 -16.22 -19.54
N TRP A 239 3.85 -15.14 -19.52
CA TRP A 239 4.59 -14.69 -18.35
C TRP A 239 3.73 -13.90 -17.34
N ILE A 240 2.58 -13.36 -17.76
CA ILE A 240 1.58 -12.71 -16.88
C ILE A 240 0.54 -13.71 -16.40
N GLN A 241 0.22 -14.72 -17.20
CA GLN A 241 -0.88 -15.66 -16.94
C GLN A 241 -0.77 -16.35 -15.57
N SER A 242 0.45 -16.74 -15.17
CA SER A 242 0.70 -17.36 -13.86
C SER A 242 0.41 -16.44 -12.67
N LEU A 243 0.58 -15.13 -12.86
CA LEU A 243 0.26 -14.09 -11.90
C LEU A 243 -1.23 -13.77 -11.94
N ALA A 244 -1.81 -13.56 -13.12
CA ALA A 244 -3.22 -13.26 -13.32
C ALA A 244 -4.15 -14.36 -12.77
N ALA A 245 -3.76 -15.63 -12.87
CA ALA A 245 -4.52 -16.76 -12.34
C ALA A 245 -4.71 -16.73 -10.81
N LYS A 246 -3.85 -16.01 -10.08
CA LYS A 246 -3.92 -15.86 -8.61
C LYS A 246 -4.69 -14.61 -8.19
N LEU A 247 -5.05 -13.75 -9.15
CA LEU A 247 -5.68 -12.47 -8.89
C LEU A 247 -7.19 -12.55 -9.14
N PRO A 248 -7.98 -11.72 -8.45
CA PRO A 248 -9.41 -11.65 -8.71
C PRO A 248 -9.66 -11.21 -10.16
N TYR A 249 -10.75 -11.70 -10.74
CA TYR A 249 -11.23 -11.19 -12.01
C TYR A 249 -11.79 -9.78 -11.83
N SER A 250 -11.52 -8.93 -12.81
CA SER A 250 -12.22 -7.68 -13.01
C SER A 250 -13.72 -8.00 -13.03
N ARG A 251 -14.40 -7.57 -11.97
CA ARG A 251 -15.85 -7.47 -12.03
C ARG A 251 -16.08 -6.34 -13.00
N ARG A 252 -16.49 -6.67 -14.23
CA ARG A 252 -17.15 -5.69 -15.08
C ARG A 252 -18.18 -5.00 -14.18
N THR A 253 -17.95 -3.73 -13.82
CA THR A 253 -19.00 -2.89 -13.27
C THR A 253 -19.96 -2.71 -14.42
N ASN A 254 -20.84 -3.70 -14.64
CA ASN A 254 -21.71 -3.76 -15.80
C ASN A 254 -22.47 -2.45 -15.88
N THR A 255 -22.00 -1.52 -16.71
CA THR A 255 -22.81 -0.40 -17.18
C THR A 255 -23.73 -1.00 -18.21
N PHE A 256 -24.89 -1.45 -17.77
CA PHE A 256 -25.93 -1.93 -18.66
C PHE A 256 -26.81 -0.75 -19.06
N LEU A 257 -27.14 -0.68 -20.34
CA LEU A 257 -28.03 0.36 -20.84
C LEU A 257 -29.46 -0.02 -20.49
N ARG A 258 -30.23 0.96 -20.01
CA ARG A 258 -31.67 0.81 -19.84
C ARG A 258 -32.39 1.59 -20.93
N CYS A 259 -33.42 0.99 -21.51
CA CYS A 259 -34.28 1.66 -22.47
C CYS A 259 -35.00 2.83 -21.80
N LYS A 260 -34.93 4.05 -22.37
CA LYS A 260 -35.64 5.21 -21.81
C LYS A 260 -37.17 5.03 -21.74
N GLY A 261 -37.73 4.27 -22.68
CA GLY A 261 -39.17 4.01 -22.76
C GLY A 261 -39.71 2.93 -21.80
N SER A 262 -39.11 1.74 -21.83
CA SER A 262 -39.56 0.59 -21.02
C SER A 262 -38.78 0.39 -19.71
N ASN A 263 -37.67 1.10 -19.51
CA ASN A 263 -36.70 0.90 -18.42
C ASN A 263 -36.08 -0.52 -18.34
N GLU A 264 -36.34 -1.36 -19.35
CA GLU A 264 -35.75 -2.69 -19.50
C GLU A 264 -34.28 -2.61 -19.90
N GLU A 265 -33.52 -3.64 -19.53
CA GLU A 265 -32.13 -3.79 -19.92
C GLU A 265 -32.00 -4.00 -21.44
N ILE A 266 -31.06 -3.27 -22.02
CA ILE A 266 -30.62 -3.38 -23.41
C ILE A 266 -29.40 -4.31 -23.43
N ASN A 267 -29.53 -5.42 -24.14
CA ASN A 267 -28.50 -6.46 -24.27
C ASN A 267 -28.59 -7.13 -25.66
N GLU A 268 -27.87 -8.22 -25.88
CA GLU A 268 -27.85 -8.94 -27.16
C GLU A 268 -29.23 -9.45 -27.59
N SER A 269 -30.10 -9.76 -26.63
CA SER A 269 -31.48 -10.22 -26.86
C SER A 269 -32.50 -9.06 -26.95
N ASN A 270 -32.08 -7.84 -26.60
CA ASN A 270 -32.90 -6.63 -26.61
C ASN A 270 -32.07 -5.45 -27.11
N ARG A 271 -31.66 -5.54 -28.38
CA ARG A 271 -30.60 -4.71 -28.95
C ARG A 271 -30.92 -3.20 -28.92
N PRO A 272 -29.89 -2.35 -28.81
CA PRO A 272 -30.04 -0.89 -28.89
C PRO A 272 -30.39 -0.44 -30.32
N LEU A 273 -31.35 0.45 -30.42
CA LEU A 273 -31.72 1.16 -31.65
C LEU A 273 -31.65 2.66 -31.40
N VAL A 274 -31.03 3.39 -32.31
CA VAL A 274 -30.79 4.84 -32.21
C VAL A 274 -31.57 5.59 -33.29
N TYR A 275 -32.26 6.66 -32.88
CA TYR A 275 -32.89 7.60 -33.83
C TYR A 275 -31.93 8.75 -34.17
N GLU A 276 -32.25 9.53 -35.21
CA GLU A 276 -31.49 10.74 -35.58
C GLU A 276 -31.32 11.74 -34.41
N THR A 277 -32.23 11.71 -33.43
CA THR A 277 -32.15 12.47 -32.18
C THR A 277 -31.01 12.04 -31.24
N ARG A 278 -30.29 10.96 -31.59
CA ARG A 278 -29.22 10.30 -30.81
C ARG A 278 -29.69 9.65 -29.50
N HIS A 279 -31.00 9.49 -29.34
CA HIS A 279 -31.58 8.76 -28.22
C HIS A 279 -31.67 7.27 -28.55
N ILE A 280 -31.27 6.45 -27.58
CA ILE A 280 -31.24 4.99 -27.70
C ILE A 280 -32.46 4.39 -27.01
N TYR A 281 -33.13 3.48 -27.72
CA TYR A 281 -34.25 2.70 -27.23
C TYR A 281 -34.00 1.21 -27.49
N SER A 282 -34.70 0.36 -26.75
CA SER A 282 -34.62 -1.08 -26.96
C SER A 282 -35.53 -1.54 -28.10
N GLU A 283 -35.12 -2.59 -28.82
CA GLU A 283 -35.95 -3.17 -29.87
C GLU A 283 -37.32 -3.65 -29.36
N LYS A 284 -37.39 -4.25 -28.16
CA LYS A 284 -38.67 -4.68 -27.57
C LYS A 284 -39.63 -3.49 -27.37
N TYR A 285 -39.14 -2.40 -26.80
CA TYR A 285 -39.95 -1.19 -26.61
C TYR A 285 -40.44 -0.63 -27.95
N LEU A 286 -39.57 -0.55 -28.96
CA LEU A 286 -39.95 -0.01 -30.26
C LEU A 286 -40.99 -0.87 -30.99
N LYS A 287 -40.95 -2.20 -30.82
CA LYS A 287 -42.01 -3.10 -31.32
C LYS A 287 -43.36 -2.80 -30.68
N THR A 288 -43.40 -2.45 -29.40
CA THR A 288 -44.67 -2.10 -28.73
C THR A 288 -45.23 -0.75 -29.17
N CYS A 289 -44.36 0.19 -29.55
CA CYS A 289 -44.76 1.54 -30.00
C CYS A 289 -44.84 1.68 -31.53
N GLY A 290 -44.72 0.59 -32.29
CA GLY A 290 -44.77 0.64 -33.76
C GLY A 290 -43.65 1.49 -34.40
N TYR A 291 -42.48 1.56 -33.77
CA TYR A 291 -41.32 2.37 -34.20
C TYR A 291 -41.57 3.89 -34.28
N VAL A 292 -42.60 4.40 -33.60
CA VAL A 292 -42.82 5.85 -33.44
C VAL A 292 -42.72 6.20 -31.95
N VAL A 293 -41.78 7.07 -31.60
CA VAL A 293 -41.53 7.44 -30.19
C VAL A 293 -41.53 8.94 -30.02
N TYR A 294 -42.28 9.43 -29.03
CA TYR A 294 -42.14 10.81 -28.58
C TYR A 294 -40.90 10.96 -27.70
N CYS A 295 -39.93 11.77 -28.12
CA CYS A 295 -38.77 12.07 -27.31
C CYS A 295 -39.06 13.30 -26.43
N ALA A 296 -39.16 13.09 -25.10
CA ALA A 296 -39.44 14.17 -24.15
C ALA A 296 -38.35 15.26 -24.11
N GLU A 297 -37.11 14.91 -24.43
CA GLU A 297 -35.97 15.86 -24.42
C GLU A 297 -35.95 16.76 -25.66
N THR A 298 -36.24 16.21 -26.84
CA THR A 298 -36.27 17.00 -28.09
C THR A 298 -37.67 17.53 -28.42
N LYS A 299 -38.70 17.10 -27.68
CA LYS A 299 -40.13 17.39 -27.88
C LYS A 299 -40.63 17.06 -29.29
N LYS A 300 -39.99 16.09 -29.96
CA LYS A 300 -40.30 15.67 -31.33
C LYS A 300 -40.67 14.19 -31.37
N TYR A 301 -41.57 13.85 -32.29
CA TYR A 301 -41.80 12.46 -32.68
C TYR A 301 -40.64 11.97 -33.52
N CYS A 302 -40.11 10.82 -33.15
CA CYS A 302 -39.11 10.07 -33.88
C CYS A 302 -39.88 9.00 -34.67
N ASP A 303 -40.14 9.28 -35.93
CA ASP A 303 -40.97 8.50 -36.87
C ASP A 303 -40.16 7.82 -37.98
N LYS A 304 -38.93 8.30 -38.21
CA LYS A 304 -37.98 7.68 -39.15
C LYS A 304 -37.41 6.37 -38.63
N LYS A 305 -37.07 5.45 -39.53
CA LYS A 305 -36.51 4.14 -39.18
C LYS A 305 -35.23 4.28 -38.33
N PRO A 306 -35.18 3.69 -37.13
CA PRO A 306 -34.00 3.75 -36.28
C PRO A 306 -32.91 2.78 -36.75
N GLU A 307 -31.65 3.12 -36.47
CA GLU A 307 -30.48 2.33 -36.83
C GLU A 307 -29.99 1.46 -35.68
N ILE A 308 -29.29 0.36 -35.99
CA ILE A 308 -28.67 -0.48 -34.97
C ILE A 308 -27.43 0.22 -34.44
N CYS A 309 -27.36 0.38 -33.12
CA CYS A 309 -26.19 0.91 -32.45
C CYS A 309 -25.27 -0.26 -32.05
N PHE A 310 -24.00 -0.19 -32.40
CA PHE A 310 -23.00 -1.12 -31.90
C PHE A 310 -22.19 -0.41 -30.82
N PHE A 311 -22.14 -0.98 -29.61
CA PHE A 311 -21.19 -0.57 -28.59
C PHE A 311 -19.92 -1.40 -28.80
N LEU A 312 -18.82 -0.71 -29.12
CA LEU A 312 -17.49 -1.31 -29.17
C LEU A 312 -16.88 -1.34 -27.79
#